data_AF-A0A7Y9FKZ0-F1
#
_entry.id   AF-A0A7Y9FKZ0-F1
#
_cell.length_a   1.000
_cell.length_b   1.000
_cell.length_c   1.000
_cell.angle_alpha   90.00
_cell.angle_beta   90.00
_cell.angle_gamma   90.00
#
_symmetry.space_group_name_H-M   'P 1'
#
loop_
_entity.id
_entity.type
_entity.pdbx_description
1 polymer ?
#
loop_
_entity_poly.entity_id
_entity_poly.type
_entity_poly.pdbx_seq_one_letter_code
_entity_poly.pdbx_strand_id
1 'polypeptide(L)'
;MFQKTIDHDASHFFLADKGETHALLFVNKELMTGTQPVTPLWIAPCADEPSLDCMCRWAAARRHLWENWGELRALIGRDAFQRHMHELLTTEPPEHVVGAVILSGEHPGELLLGETLQGPHGVRNDILMRHVFASPKLRHAFNRWIQHADNNHLIPTLIGIGYGEGSETLGKLLDQLARSACSAAPDRVGRTRRRKAA
;
A
#
# COMPACT_ATOMS: atom_id res chain seq x y z
N MET A 1 7.78 1.84 -17.32
CA MET A 1 7.65 2.94 -16.34
C MET A 1 7.76 2.30 -14.96
N PHE A 2 8.79 2.64 -14.17
CA PHE A 2 9.00 2.03 -12.85
C PHE A 2 7.95 2.54 -11.86
N GLN A 3 7.17 1.64 -11.25
CA GLN A 3 6.33 2.01 -10.10
C GLN A 3 7.27 2.16 -8.90
N LYS A 4 7.49 3.42 -8.50
CA LYS A 4 8.40 3.79 -7.41
C LYS A 4 7.71 3.55 -6.06
N THR A 5 8.14 2.55 -5.32
CA THR A 5 7.95 2.47 -3.87
C THR A 5 9.10 3.22 -3.19
N ILE A 6 9.14 4.55 -3.34
CA ILE A 6 10.23 5.38 -2.80
C ILE A 6 9.77 6.10 -1.53
N ASP A 7 10.48 5.87 -0.42
CA ASP A 7 10.77 6.94 0.54
C ASP A 7 11.98 7.71 0.02
N HIS A 8 11.94 9.03 0.11
CA HIS A 8 13.04 9.87 -0.34
C HIS A 8 14.34 9.67 0.46
N ASP A 9 14.27 9.04 1.65
CA ASP A 9 15.37 8.93 2.61
C ASP A 9 15.99 7.53 2.75
N ALA A 10 15.42 6.48 2.13
CA ALA A 10 16.00 5.13 2.20
C ALA A 10 17.26 5.01 1.30
N SER A 11 18.30 4.37 1.81
CA SER A 11 19.52 4.05 1.04
C SER A 11 19.32 2.78 0.21
N HIS A 12 18.49 1.85 0.69
CA HIS A 12 18.14 0.62 -0.01
C HIS A 12 16.65 0.57 -0.33
N PHE A 13 16.30 0.20 -1.56
CA PHE A 13 14.90 0.16 -2.00
C PHE A 13 14.68 -0.81 -3.16
N PHE A 14 13.42 -1.06 -3.48
CA PHE A 14 13.04 -1.91 -4.60
C PHE A 14 12.52 -1.11 -5.81
N LEU A 15 12.80 -1.61 -7.01
CA LEU A 15 12.29 -1.10 -8.27
C LEU A 15 11.55 -2.21 -9.01
N ALA A 16 10.35 -1.89 -9.51
CA ALA A 16 9.57 -2.79 -10.35
C ALA A 16 9.84 -2.48 -11.84
N ASP A 17 10.53 -3.39 -12.52
CA ASP A 17 10.69 -3.36 -13.97
C ASP A 17 9.50 -4.07 -14.63
N LYS A 18 8.57 -3.27 -15.17
CA LYS A 18 7.41 -3.74 -15.96
C LYS A 18 7.72 -3.89 -17.47
N GLY A 19 9.00 -3.98 -17.83
CA GLY A 19 9.47 -4.21 -19.20
C GLY A 19 9.27 -5.66 -19.66
N GLU A 20 10.10 -6.12 -20.60
CA GLU A 20 9.96 -7.45 -21.21
C GLU A 20 10.06 -8.62 -20.21
N THR A 21 10.79 -8.44 -19.10
CA THR A 21 11.12 -9.54 -18.18
C THR A 21 10.42 -9.50 -16.83
N HIS A 22 9.47 -8.57 -16.60
CA HIS A 22 8.75 -8.36 -15.32
C HIS A 22 9.59 -8.70 -14.08
N ALA A 23 10.38 -7.77 -13.55
CA ALA A 23 11.32 -8.10 -12.47
C ALA A 23 11.24 -7.12 -11.30
N LEU A 24 11.42 -7.64 -10.08
CA LEU A 24 11.66 -6.84 -8.90
C LEU A 24 13.17 -6.76 -8.64
N LEU A 25 13.68 -5.54 -8.55
CA LEU A 25 15.11 -5.25 -8.39
C LEU A 25 15.35 -4.63 -7.03
N PHE A 26 16.23 -5.22 -6.21
CA PHE A 26 16.70 -4.59 -4.98
C PHE A 26 17.95 -3.78 -5.27
N VAL A 27 17.95 -2.49 -4.93
CA VAL A 27 19.02 -1.54 -5.31
C VAL A 27 19.46 -0.69 -4.13
N ASN A 28 20.63 -0.08 -4.27
CA ASN A 28 21.13 0.96 -3.38
C ASN A 28 21.11 2.30 -4.13
N LYS A 29 20.67 3.37 -3.46
CA LYS A 29 20.58 4.75 -3.97
C LYS A 29 21.90 5.27 -4.52
N GLU A 30 23.04 4.94 -3.92
CA GLU A 30 24.36 5.33 -4.41
C GLU A 30 24.65 4.72 -5.79
N LEU A 31 24.24 3.47 -6.01
CA LEU A 31 24.40 2.77 -7.29
C LEU A 31 23.54 3.36 -8.41
N MET A 32 22.54 4.19 -8.08
CA MET A 32 21.63 4.84 -9.03
C MET A 32 22.13 6.21 -9.51
N THR A 33 23.16 6.79 -8.89
CA THR A 33 23.64 8.16 -9.19
C THR A 33 24.76 8.22 -10.22
N GLY A 34 25.27 7.07 -10.68
CA GLY A 34 26.33 6.99 -11.68
C GLY A 34 25.83 6.91 -13.13
N THR A 35 26.74 7.12 -14.08
CA THR A 35 26.52 6.93 -15.53
C THR A 35 26.65 5.48 -15.99
N GLN A 36 26.89 4.54 -15.07
CA GLN A 36 27.02 3.11 -15.36
C GLN A 36 25.68 2.39 -15.20
N PRO A 37 25.49 1.24 -15.88
CA PRO A 37 24.32 0.40 -15.67
C PRO A 37 24.20 0.03 -14.19
N VAL A 38 23.05 0.35 -13.59
CA VAL A 38 22.76 -0.02 -12.21
C VAL A 38 22.76 -1.54 -12.13
N THR A 39 23.67 -2.10 -11.33
CA THR A 39 23.67 -3.54 -11.03
C THR A 39 22.85 -3.75 -9.76
N PRO A 40 21.69 -4.43 -9.83
CA PRO A 40 20.89 -4.69 -8.64
C PRO A 40 21.66 -5.55 -7.62
N LEU A 41 21.40 -5.30 -6.34
CA LEU A 41 21.88 -6.13 -5.25
C LEU A 41 21.24 -7.52 -5.29
N TRP A 42 20.00 -7.60 -5.80
CA TRP A 42 19.24 -8.83 -6.00
C TRP A 42 18.15 -8.62 -7.06
N ILE A 43 17.76 -9.70 -7.74
CA ILE A 43 16.75 -9.70 -8.80
C ILE A 43 15.80 -10.87 -8.57
N ALA A 44 14.50 -10.58 -8.58
CA ALA A 44 13.43 -11.59 -8.66
C ALA A 44 12.66 -11.43 -9.97
N PRO A 45 12.87 -12.33 -10.95
CA PRO A 45 12.02 -12.42 -12.12
C PRO A 45 10.60 -12.84 -11.73
N CYS A 46 9.60 -12.30 -12.42
CA CYS A 46 8.19 -12.61 -12.27
C CYS A 46 7.63 -13.03 -13.63
N ALA A 47 6.64 -13.93 -13.64
CA ALA A 47 6.08 -14.47 -14.88
C ALA A 47 5.23 -13.44 -15.64
N ASP A 48 4.59 -12.54 -14.90
CA ASP A 48 3.64 -11.55 -15.41
C ASP A 48 3.52 -10.34 -14.45
N GLU A 49 2.77 -9.33 -14.88
CA GLU A 49 2.50 -8.13 -14.07
C GLU A 49 1.78 -8.44 -12.74
N PRO A 50 0.75 -9.30 -12.68
CA PRO A 50 0.15 -9.69 -11.40
C PRO A 50 1.14 -10.31 -10.41
N SER A 51 2.05 -11.18 -10.87
CA SER A 51 3.09 -11.77 -10.03
C SER A 51 4.08 -10.72 -9.54
N LEU A 52 4.44 -9.76 -10.39
CA LEU A 52 5.29 -8.63 -10.01
C LEU A 52 4.62 -7.74 -8.97
N ASP A 53 3.32 -7.47 -9.10
CA ASP A 53 2.57 -6.70 -8.11
C ASP A 53 2.52 -7.42 -6.75
N CYS A 54 2.35 -8.75 -6.74
CA CYS A 54 2.43 -9.55 -5.51
C CYS A 54 3.82 -9.46 -4.87
N MET A 55 4.87 -9.53 -5.67
CA MET A 55 6.25 -9.36 -5.19
C MET A 55 6.52 -7.96 -4.64
N CYS A 56 6.03 -6.92 -5.31
CA CYS A 56 6.16 -5.54 -4.84
C CYS A 56 5.54 -5.37 -3.45
N ARG A 57 4.35 -5.93 -3.23
CA ARG A 57 3.66 -5.91 -1.94
C ARG A 57 4.40 -6.70 -0.87
N TRP A 58 4.87 -7.89 -1.22
CA TRP A 58 5.69 -8.72 -0.33
C TRP A 58 6.94 -7.96 0.14
N ALA A 59 7.61 -7.25 -0.76
CA ALA A 59 8.78 -6.45 -0.42
C ALA A 59 8.40 -5.23 0.42
N ALA A 60 7.33 -4.52 0.06
CA ALA A 60 6.85 -3.33 0.76
C ALA A 60 6.41 -3.61 2.21
N ALA A 61 5.76 -4.75 2.47
CA ALA A 61 5.42 -5.18 3.84
C ALA A 61 6.66 -5.37 4.74
N ARG A 62 7.83 -5.61 4.12
CA ARG A 62 9.13 -5.82 4.78
C ARG A 62 10.04 -4.60 4.68
N ARG A 63 9.49 -3.42 4.43
CA ARG A 63 10.25 -2.15 4.29
C ARG A 63 11.21 -1.88 5.45
N HIS A 64 10.80 -2.21 6.66
CA HIS A 64 11.62 -2.08 7.87
C HIS A 64 12.90 -2.95 7.87
N LEU A 65 13.02 -3.93 6.97
CA LEU A 65 14.18 -4.81 6.83
C LEU A 65 15.13 -4.41 5.70
N TRP A 66 14.75 -3.46 4.85
CA TRP A 66 15.50 -3.17 3.62
C TRP A 66 16.93 -2.73 3.88
N GLU A 67 17.16 -1.85 4.84
CA GLU A 67 18.53 -1.42 5.20
C GLU A 67 19.36 -2.60 5.74
N ASN A 68 18.78 -3.40 6.64
CA ASN A 68 19.44 -4.59 7.18
C ASN A 68 19.77 -5.61 6.08
N TRP A 69 18.92 -5.75 5.06
CA TRP A 69 19.20 -6.61 3.91
C TRP A 69 20.34 -6.06 3.03
N GLY A 70 20.43 -4.74 2.88
CA GLY A 70 21.56 -4.09 2.22
C GLY A 70 22.89 -4.38 2.93
N GLU A 71 22.92 -4.20 4.25
CA GLU A 71 24.06 -4.52 5.11
C GLU A 71 24.40 -6.02 5.07
N LEU A 72 23.39 -6.88 5.19
CA LEU A 72 23.55 -8.33 5.12
C LEU A 72 24.17 -8.73 3.78
N ARG A 73 23.66 -8.21 2.66
CA ARG A 73 24.21 -8.47 1.33
C ARG A 73 25.69 -8.08 1.26
N ALA A 74 26.07 -6.94 1.83
CA ALA A 74 27.46 -6.50 1.86
C ALA A 74 28.35 -7.45 2.70
N LEU A 75 27.82 -7.97 3.80
CA LEU A 75 28.52 -8.88 4.71
C LEU A 75 28.72 -10.29 4.12
N ILE A 76 27.66 -10.90 3.57
CA ILE A 76 27.69 -12.31 3.13
C ILE A 76 27.97 -12.49 1.64
N GLY A 77 27.98 -11.38 0.87
CA GLY A 77 28.17 -11.40 -0.57
C GLY A 77 26.95 -11.84 -1.37
N ARG A 78 27.06 -11.74 -2.70
CA ARG A 78 25.93 -11.92 -3.63
C ARG A 78 25.29 -13.30 -3.55
N ASP A 79 26.07 -14.38 -3.63
CA ASP A 79 25.52 -15.73 -3.79
C ASP A 79 24.84 -16.23 -2.51
N ALA A 80 25.42 -15.92 -1.34
CA ALA A 80 24.80 -16.25 -0.06
C ALA A 80 23.53 -15.43 0.16
N PHE A 81 23.52 -14.14 -0.23
CA PHE A 81 22.32 -13.31 -0.17
C PHE A 81 21.22 -13.79 -1.13
N GLN A 82 21.57 -14.26 -2.33
CA GLN A 82 20.62 -14.87 -3.25
C GLN A 82 19.92 -16.09 -2.62
N ARG A 83 20.69 -16.97 -1.95
CA ARG A 83 20.13 -18.13 -1.23
C ARG A 83 19.23 -17.69 -0.07
N HIS A 84 19.67 -16.71 0.73
CA HIS A 84 18.87 -16.15 1.81
C HIS A 84 17.51 -15.63 1.33
N MET A 85 17.50 -14.84 0.26
CA MET A 85 16.26 -14.32 -0.32
C MET A 85 15.37 -15.44 -0.87
N HIS A 86 15.95 -16.48 -1.47
CA HIS A 86 15.20 -17.65 -1.95
C HIS A 86 14.56 -18.45 -0.80
N GLU A 87 15.30 -18.68 0.29
CA GLU A 87 14.78 -19.34 1.50
C GLU A 87 13.63 -18.53 2.11
N LEU A 88 13.77 -17.20 2.16
CA LEU A 88 12.74 -16.31 2.67
C LEU A 88 11.47 -16.36 1.81
N LEU A 89 11.60 -16.29 0.48
CA LEU A 89 10.46 -16.42 -0.44
C LEU A 89 9.80 -17.80 -0.40
N THR A 90 10.55 -18.85 -0.07
CA THR A 90 9.99 -20.19 0.07
C THR A 90 9.19 -20.31 1.37
N THR A 91 9.69 -19.71 2.44
CA THR A 91 9.05 -19.74 3.76
C THR A 91 7.84 -18.83 3.84
N GLU A 92 7.92 -17.66 3.21
CA GLU A 92 6.89 -16.63 3.20
C GLU A 92 6.62 -16.22 1.75
N PRO A 93 5.91 -17.04 0.97
CA PRO A 93 5.69 -16.77 -0.44
C PRO A 93 4.81 -15.52 -0.65
N PRO A 94 4.99 -14.79 -1.76
CA PRO A 94 4.08 -13.71 -2.14
C PRO A 94 2.66 -14.22 -2.30
N GLU A 95 1.69 -13.44 -1.83
CA GLU A 95 0.27 -13.79 -1.85
C GLU A 95 -0.48 -12.87 -2.83
N HIS A 96 -1.52 -13.40 -3.45
CA HIS A 96 -2.38 -12.64 -4.36
C HIS A 96 -3.37 -11.79 -3.56
N VAL A 97 -3.51 -10.52 -3.95
CA VAL A 97 -4.57 -9.68 -3.41
C VAL A 97 -5.87 -10.02 -4.13
N VAL A 98 -6.86 -10.49 -3.37
CA VAL A 98 -8.20 -10.83 -3.87
C VAL A 98 -9.26 -9.83 -3.44
N GLY A 99 -8.91 -8.89 -2.56
CA GLY A 99 -9.80 -7.83 -2.13
C GLY A 99 -9.12 -6.82 -1.22
N ALA A 100 -9.77 -5.68 -1.04
CA ALA A 100 -9.42 -4.71 -0.01
C ALA A 100 -10.35 -4.90 1.20
N VAL A 101 -9.82 -4.71 2.41
CA VAL A 101 -10.60 -4.78 3.64
C VAL A 101 -10.60 -3.42 4.35
N ILE A 102 -11.79 -2.98 4.73
CA ILE A 102 -11.99 -1.85 5.64
C ILE A 102 -12.83 -2.35 6.80
N LEU A 103 -12.26 -2.30 8.01
CA LEU A 103 -12.93 -2.71 9.23
C LEU A 103 -13.03 -1.53 10.20
N SER A 104 -14.08 -1.54 11.01
CA SER A 104 -14.14 -0.67 12.18
C SER A 104 -13.31 -1.29 13.29
N GLY A 105 -12.39 -0.52 13.87
CA GLY A 105 -11.66 -0.95 15.07
C GLY A 105 -12.49 -0.82 16.34
N GLU A 106 -11.89 -1.21 17.46
CA GLU A 106 -12.53 -1.19 18.79
C GLU A 106 -12.84 0.24 19.24
N HIS A 107 -11.96 1.19 18.97
CA HIS A 107 -12.20 2.58 19.32
C HIS A 107 -13.21 3.23 18.34
N PRO A 108 -14.17 4.07 18.82
CA PRO A 108 -15.21 4.63 17.96
C PRO A 108 -14.71 5.56 16.83
N GLY A 109 -13.47 6.03 16.92
CA GLY A 109 -12.78 6.80 15.88
C GLY A 109 -11.83 5.96 15.02
N GLU A 110 -11.75 4.65 15.22
CA GLU A 110 -10.73 3.79 14.61
C GLU A 110 -11.20 3.10 13.33
N LEU A 111 -10.30 3.07 12.35
CA LEU A 111 -10.46 2.39 11.07
C LEU A 111 -9.24 1.50 10.84
N LEU A 112 -9.49 0.26 10.44
CA LEU A 112 -8.46 -0.65 9.97
C LEU A 112 -8.58 -0.76 8.47
N LEU A 113 -7.49 -0.51 7.76
CA LEU A 113 -7.38 -0.67 6.31
C LEU A 113 -6.37 -1.76 6.02
N GLY A 114 -6.73 -2.64 5.08
CA GLY A 114 -5.86 -3.74 4.71
C GLY A 114 -6.32 -4.46 3.45
N GLU A 115 -5.89 -5.70 3.31
CA GLU A 115 -6.16 -6.53 2.14
C GLU A 115 -6.60 -7.93 2.53
N THR A 116 -7.34 -8.56 1.62
CA THR A 116 -7.58 -9.99 1.64
C THR A 116 -6.57 -10.63 0.71
N LEU A 117 -5.74 -11.50 1.27
CA LEU A 117 -4.66 -12.20 0.59
C LEU A 117 -5.04 -13.65 0.40
N GLN A 118 -4.73 -14.20 -0.77
CA GLN A 118 -4.83 -15.62 -1.10
C GLN A 118 -3.44 -16.17 -1.39
N GLY A 119 -3.01 -17.13 -0.57
CA GLY A 119 -1.72 -17.78 -0.67
C GLY A 119 -1.80 -19.30 -0.52
N PRO A 120 -0.65 -19.98 -0.45
CA PRO A 120 -0.58 -21.44 -0.29
C PRO A 120 -1.27 -21.97 0.98
N HIS A 121 -1.43 -21.12 2.00
CA HIS A 121 -2.07 -21.44 3.27
C HIS A 121 -3.55 -21.03 3.34
N GLY A 122 -4.15 -20.62 2.21
CA GLY A 122 -5.54 -20.21 2.13
C GLY A 122 -5.73 -18.70 2.06
N VAL A 123 -6.89 -18.24 2.53
CA VAL A 123 -7.29 -16.82 2.48
C VAL A 123 -7.16 -16.20 3.87
N ARG A 124 -6.50 -15.04 3.97
CA ARG A 124 -6.36 -14.28 5.21
C ARG A 124 -6.56 -12.79 4.99
N ASN A 125 -6.92 -12.06 6.04
CA ASN A 125 -6.92 -10.61 6.03
C ASN A 125 -5.62 -10.10 6.66
N ASP A 126 -4.94 -9.19 5.97
CA ASP A 126 -3.74 -8.52 6.45
C ASP A 126 -4.07 -7.05 6.70
N ILE A 127 -3.89 -6.58 7.94
CA ILE A 127 -4.18 -5.20 8.31
C ILE A 127 -2.91 -4.37 8.12
N LEU A 128 -2.93 -3.51 7.12
CA LEU A 128 -1.80 -2.67 6.74
C LEU A 128 -1.69 -1.43 7.61
N MET A 129 -2.84 -0.88 8.00
CA MET A 129 -2.88 0.37 8.74
C MET A 129 -4.02 0.37 9.75
N ARG A 130 -3.70 0.86 10.93
CA ARG A 130 -4.63 1.34 11.94
C ARG A 130 -4.64 2.86 11.92
N HIS A 131 -5.77 3.48 11.59
CA HIS A 131 -5.97 4.93 11.66
C HIS A 131 -6.94 5.29 12.78
N VAL A 132 -6.65 6.35 13.53
CA VAL A 132 -7.58 6.92 14.51
C VAL A 132 -7.92 8.33 14.08
N PHE A 133 -9.15 8.51 13.61
CA PHE A 133 -9.69 9.83 13.30
C PHE A 133 -9.79 10.68 14.57
N ALA A 134 -9.60 12.00 14.43
CA ALA A 134 -9.70 12.95 15.53
C ALA A 134 -11.07 12.93 16.25
N SER A 135 -12.12 12.39 15.62
CA SER A 135 -13.39 12.12 16.29
C SER A 135 -14.16 10.97 15.64
N PRO A 136 -15.10 10.33 16.38
CA PRO A 136 -16.01 9.34 15.81
C PRO A 136 -16.88 9.90 14.67
N LYS A 137 -17.18 11.21 14.69
CA LYS A 137 -17.94 11.90 13.64
C LYS A 137 -17.18 11.90 12.31
N LEU A 138 -15.87 12.13 12.33
CA LEU A 138 -15.04 12.08 11.13
C LEU A 138 -14.96 10.67 10.55
N ARG A 139 -14.79 9.65 11.40
CA ARG A 139 -14.87 8.25 10.95
C ARG A 139 -16.21 7.97 10.27
N HIS A 140 -17.31 8.38 10.88
CA HIS A 140 -18.63 8.19 10.30
C HIS A 140 -18.79 8.91 8.95
N ALA A 141 -18.26 10.12 8.81
CA ALA A 141 -18.26 10.86 7.55
C ALA A 141 -17.44 10.14 6.47
N PHE A 142 -16.25 9.63 6.82
CA PHE A 142 -15.45 8.79 5.92
C PHE A 142 -16.20 7.52 5.49
N ASN A 143 -16.81 6.80 6.44
CA ASN A 143 -17.57 5.58 6.13
C ASN A 143 -18.75 5.86 5.19
N ARG A 144 -19.45 7.00 5.36
CA ARG A 144 -20.50 7.40 4.41
C ARG A 144 -19.93 7.78 3.05
N TRP A 145 -18.78 8.45 3.02
CA TRP A 145 -18.11 8.80 1.78
C TRP A 145 -17.69 7.56 1.00
N ILE A 146 -17.06 6.56 1.65
CA ILE A 146 -16.61 5.36 0.94
C ILE A 146 -17.80 4.51 0.46
N GLN A 147 -18.88 4.44 1.24
CA GLN A 147 -20.12 3.74 0.87
C GLN A 147 -20.91 4.43 -0.24
N HIS A 148 -20.55 5.65 -0.62
CA HIS A 148 -21.13 6.29 -1.80
C HIS A 148 -20.75 5.47 -3.04
N ALA A 149 -21.71 5.25 -3.95
CA ALA A 149 -21.61 4.26 -5.04
C ALA A 149 -20.32 4.35 -5.87
N ASP A 150 -19.74 5.54 -5.95
CA ASP A 150 -18.56 5.81 -6.76
C ASP A 150 -17.23 5.76 -5.99
N ASN A 151 -17.17 5.53 -4.67
CA ASN A 151 -15.89 5.66 -3.95
C ASN A 151 -15.23 4.33 -3.55
N ASN A 152 -15.95 3.20 -3.56
CA ASN A 152 -15.37 1.89 -3.19
C ASN A 152 -14.20 1.47 -4.11
N HIS A 153 -14.21 1.88 -5.38
CA HIS A 153 -13.11 1.57 -6.30
C HIS A 153 -11.81 2.31 -5.97
N LEU A 154 -11.85 3.31 -5.07
CA LEU A 154 -10.68 4.06 -4.61
C LEU A 154 -9.91 3.35 -3.50
N ILE A 155 -10.47 2.32 -2.86
CA ILE A 155 -9.82 1.62 -1.74
C ILE A 155 -8.46 1.03 -2.15
N PRO A 156 -8.32 0.33 -3.29
CA PRO A 156 -7.01 -0.14 -3.75
C PRO A 156 -5.99 1.00 -3.96
N THR A 157 -6.45 2.19 -4.36
CA THR A 157 -5.60 3.37 -4.52
C THR A 157 -5.11 3.87 -3.16
N LEU A 158 -5.99 3.94 -2.16
CA LEU A 158 -5.62 4.30 -0.79
C LEU A 158 -4.59 3.33 -0.20
N ILE A 159 -4.76 2.04 -0.45
CA ILE A 159 -3.79 1.00 -0.04
C ILE A 159 -2.45 1.18 -0.76
N GLY A 160 -2.48 1.46 -2.07
CA GLY A 160 -1.28 1.76 -2.85
C GLY A 160 -0.49 2.95 -2.30
N ILE A 161 -1.17 4.01 -1.85
CA ILE A 161 -0.55 5.15 -1.16
C ILE A 161 0.09 4.69 0.16
N GLY A 162 -0.60 3.84 0.93
CA GLY A 162 -0.05 3.28 2.17
C GLY A 162 1.27 2.52 1.95
N TYR A 163 1.37 1.73 0.88
CA TYR A 163 2.61 1.02 0.53
C TYR A 163 3.70 1.95 -0.04
N GLY A 164 3.32 2.91 -0.88
CA GLY A 164 4.26 3.81 -1.54
C GLY A 164 4.79 4.90 -0.60
N GLU A 165 3.87 5.71 -0.08
CA GLU A 165 4.13 6.95 0.67
C GLU A 165 4.08 6.76 2.20
N GLY A 166 3.65 5.58 2.66
CA GLY A 166 3.60 5.23 4.08
C GLY A 166 2.28 5.57 4.77
N SER A 167 2.15 5.07 6.00
CA SER A 167 0.92 5.17 6.80
C SER A 167 0.60 6.59 7.27
N GLU A 168 1.61 7.43 7.52
CA GLU A 168 1.39 8.82 7.93
C GLU A 168 0.72 9.64 6.83
N THR A 169 1.23 9.54 5.60
CA THR A 169 0.70 10.24 4.43
C THR A 169 -0.72 9.77 4.13
N LEU A 170 -0.95 8.47 4.16
CA LEU A 170 -2.28 7.89 4.05
C LEU A 170 -3.23 8.39 5.15
N GLY A 171 -2.78 8.43 6.42
CA GLY A 171 -3.60 8.93 7.53
C GLY A 171 -4.04 10.39 7.35
N LYS A 172 -3.13 11.26 6.88
CA LYS A 172 -3.47 12.65 6.52
C LYS A 172 -4.52 12.72 5.42
N LEU A 173 -4.40 11.87 4.40
CA LEU A 173 -5.38 11.79 3.31
C LEU A 173 -6.75 11.31 3.82
N LEU A 174 -6.80 10.27 4.65
CA LEU A 174 -8.04 9.78 5.26
C LEU A 174 -8.75 10.90 6.05
N ASP A 175 -8.01 11.68 6.84
CA ASP A 175 -8.54 12.82 7.57
C ASP A 175 -9.08 13.92 6.64
N GLN A 176 -8.38 14.21 5.53
CA GLN A 176 -8.84 15.19 4.54
C GLN A 176 -10.13 14.74 3.86
N LEU A 177 -10.24 13.47 3.47
CA LEU A 177 -11.44 12.89 2.88
C LEU A 177 -12.61 12.95 3.86
N ALA A 178 -12.39 12.58 5.13
CA ALA A 178 -13.40 12.67 6.18
C ALA A 178 -13.91 14.10 6.40
N ARG A 179 -13.00 15.09 6.45
CA ARG A 179 -13.37 16.50 6.60
C ARG A 179 -14.15 17.03 5.40
N SER A 180 -13.70 16.68 4.19
CA SER A 180 -14.38 17.06 2.95
C SER A 180 -15.80 16.49 2.89
N ALA A 181 -15.97 15.22 3.25
CA ALA A 181 -17.27 14.56 3.35
C ALA A 181 -18.18 15.17 4.43
N CYS A 182 -17.62 15.64 5.54
CA CYS A 182 -18.35 16.42 6.54
C CYS A 182 -18.86 17.76 5.97
N SER A 183 -18.02 18.47 5.20
CA SER A 183 -18.38 19.77 4.61
C SER A 183 -19.33 19.67 3.43
N ALA A 184 -19.34 18.55 2.71
CA ALA A 184 -20.23 18.28 1.58
C ALA A 184 -21.63 17.79 1.99
N ALA A 185 -21.92 17.72 3.29
CA ALA A 185 -23.27 17.41 3.77
C ALA A 185 -24.26 18.46 3.25
N PRO A 186 -25.34 18.05 2.54
CA PRO A 186 -26.17 19.00 1.82
C PRO A 186 -26.99 19.88 2.76
N ASP A 187 -27.18 21.14 2.36
CA ASP A 187 -28.25 22.06 2.76
C ASP A 187 -29.65 21.43 2.53
N ARG A 188 -30.00 20.40 3.30
CA ARG A 188 -31.33 19.81 3.32
C ARG A 188 -32.08 20.22 4.57
N VAL A 189 -32.22 21.54 4.79
CA VAL A 189 -33.33 22.11 5.56
C VAL A 189 -33.80 23.43 4.95
N GLY A 190 -34.85 23.35 4.12
CA GLY A 190 -35.93 24.34 4.12
C GLY A 190 -35.82 25.55 3.20
N ARG A 191 -36.59 25.53 2.09
CA ARG A 191 -37.68 26.48 1.76
C ARG A 191 -37.96 26.49 0.25
N THR A 192 -39.04 25.83 -0.19
CA THR A 192 -40.11 26.57 -0.89
C THR A 192 -41.45 25.86 -0.76
N ARG A 193 -42.36 26.59 -0.13
CA ARG A 193 -43.81 26.43 0.07
C ARG A 193 -44.55 25.40 -0.78
N ARG A 194 -45.27 24.52 -0.05
CA ARG A 194 -46.66 24.14 -0.30
C ARG A 194 -47.40 25.25 -1.06
N ARG A 195 -47.81 24.99 -2.30
CA ARG A 195 -48.91 25.70 -2.94
C ARG A 195 -50.05 24.70 -3.12
N LYS A 196 -50.96 24.68 -2.14
CA LYS A 196 -52.37 24.36 -2.40
C LYS A 196 -52.94 25.57 -3.14
N ALA A 197 -53.42 25.37 -4.35
CA ALA A 197 -54.58 26.08 -4.91
C ALA A 197 -55.56 24.93 -5.20
N ALA A 198 -56.65 24.78 -4.44
CA ALA A 198 -57.88 25.58 -4.53
C ALA A 198 -58.46 25.48 -5.95
#